data_AF-A0A963AIY5-F1
#
_entry.id   AF-A0A963AIY5-F1
#
_cell.length_a   1.000
_cell.length_b   1.000
_cell.length_c   1.000
_cell.angle_alpha   90.00
_cell.angle_beta   90.00
_cell.angle_gamma   90.00
#
_symmetry.space_group_name_H-M   'P 1'
#
loop_
_entity.id
_entity.type
_entity.pdbx_description
1 polymer ?
#
loop_
_entity_poly.entity_id
_entity_poly.type
_entity_poly.pdbx_seq_one_letter_code
_entity_poly.pdbx_strand_id
1 'polypeptide(L)'
;MSDQTKGAWCREFQRVAEEIWNLVKIILNNEEMSIKVGRTVEALLKQLEMDRSERIAIAVNDQVVSRSDWPNHQLRDNDRVLVIAPIQGG
;
A
#
# COMPACT_ATOMS: atom_id res chain seq x y z
N MET A 1 34.61 26.83 -11.49
CA MET A 1 33.98 25.66 -10.84
C MET A 1 32.92 26.17 -9.89
N SER A 2 31.67 26.30 -10.37
CA SER A 2 30.56 26.84 -9.58
C SER A 2 29.83 25.72 -8.84
N ASP A 3 29.85 25.85 -7.52
CA ASP A 3 29.20 25.03 -6.51
C ASP A 3 27.68 25.28 -6.48
N GLN A 4 26.95 24.84 -7.53
CA GLN A 4 25.49 24.98 -7.63
C GLN A 4 24.70 23.67 -7.45
N THR A 5 25.37 22.52 -7.32
CA THR A 5 24.69 21.21 -7.24
C THR A 5 24.43 20.70 -5.82
N LYS A 6 25.03 21.28 -4.77
CA LYS A 6 24.91 20.75 -3.39
C LYS A 6 23.55 20.98 -2.72
N GLY A 7 22.80 22.01 -3.09
CA GLY A 7 21.54 22.36 -2.40
C GLY A 7 20.33 21.53 -2.82
N ALA A 8 20.29 21.08 -4.08
CA ALA A 8 19.20 20.26 -4.60
C ALA A 8 19.37 18.77 -4.22
N TRP A 9 20.62 18.32 -4.14
CA TRP A 9 20.96 16.93 -3.83
C TRP A 9 20.58 16.53 -2.39
N CYS A 10 20.80 17.40 -1.38
CA CYS A 10 20.40 17.09 0.00
C CYS A 10 18.88 16.98 0.21
N ARG A 11 18.09 17.87 -0.40
CA ARG A 11 16.63 17.89 -0.18
C ARG A 11 15.92 16.71 -0.82
N GLU A 12 16.31 16.35 -2.04
CA GLU A 12 15.70 15.23 -2.74
C GLU A 12 16.13 13.88 -2.15
N PHE A 13 17.39 13.77 -1.72
CA PHE A 13 17.89 12.55 -1.09
C PHE A 13 17.29 12.32 0.31
N GLN A 14 17.10 13.38 1.11
CA GLN A 14 16.37 13.27 2.38
C GLN A 14 14.91 12.85 2.16
N ARG A 15 14.23 13.43 1.18
CA ARG A 15 12.83 13.11 0.86
C ARG A 15 12.67 11.63 0.48
N VAL A 16 13.52 11.13 -0.41
CA VAL A 16 13.50 9.72 -0.84
C VAL A 16 13.88 8.79 0.31
N ALA A 17 14.87 9.16 1.14
CA ALA A 17 15.23 8.36 2.30
C ALA A 17 14.04 8.22 3.28
N GLU A 18 13.40 9.33 3.66
CA GLU A 18 12.25 9.32 4.57
C GLU A 18 11.06 8.52 4.02
N GLU A 19 10.88 8.48 2.68
CA GLU A 19 9.86 7.64 2.04
C GLU A 19 10.19 6.14 2.04
N ILE A 20 11.48 5.78 1.94
CA ILE A 20 11.95 4.38 1.94
C ILE A 20 11.94 3.79 3.35
N TRP A 21 12.30 4.57 4.37
CA TRP A 21 12.37 4.09 5.75
C TRP A 21 11.01 3.84 6.40
N ASN A 22 9.93 4.39 5.84
CA ASN A 22 8.58 4.27 6.41
C ASN A 22 7.74 3.20 5.71
N LEU A 23 8.37 2.09 5.33
CA LEU A 23 7.72 0.95 4.69
C LEU A 23 7.52 -0.20 5.69
N VAL A 24 6.41 -0.91 5.54
CA VAL A 24 6.13 -2.21 6.16
C VAL A 24 5.87 -3.24 5.08
N LYS A 25 6.08 -4.51 5.40
CA LYS A 25 5.91 -5.61 4.48
C LYS A 25 4.59 -6.33 4.78
N ILE A 26 3.77 -6.57 3.77
CA ILE A 26 2.56 -7.39 3.86
C ILE A 26 2.65 -8.58 2.91
N ILE A 27 1.77 -9.55 3.10
CA ILE A 27 1.60 -10.70 2.19
C ILE A 27 0.27 -10.51 1.47
N LEU A 28 0.29 -9.98 0.25
CA LEU A 28 -0.88 -9.74 -0.59
C LEU A 28 -1.05 -10.90 -1.58
N ASN A 29 -2.17 -11.63 -1.50
CA ASN A 29 -2.46 -12.75 -2.42
C ASN A 29 -1.29 -13.74 -2.56
N ASN A 30 -0.67 -14.10 -1.44
CA ASN A 30 0.50 -14.98 -1.33
C ASN A 30 1.83 -14.38 -1.84
N GLU A 31 1.86 -13.12 -2.25
CA GLU A 31 3.07 -12.41 -2.66
C GLU A 31 3.45 -11.32 -1.66
N GLU A 32 4.75 -11.12 -1.45
CA GLU A 32 5.25 -10.10 -0.55
C GLU A 32 5.20 -8.71 -1.20
N MET A 33 4.68 -7.71 -0.48
CA MET A 33 4.60 -6.33 -0.95
C MET A 33 4.98 -5.34 0.15
N SER A 34 5.81 -4.34 -0.19
CA SER A 34 6.10 -3.22 0.70
C SER A 34 5.12 -2.08 0.49
N ILE A 35 4.57 -1.56 1.59
CA ILE A 35 3.63 -0.42 1.60
C ILE A 35 4.06 0.61 2.64
N LYS A 36 3.64 1.87 2.48
CA LYS A 36 3.88 2.90 3.51
C LYS A 36 3.18 2.53 4.83
N VAL A 37 3.84 2.76 5.96
CA VAL A 37 3.27 2.64 7.30
C VAL A 37 1.94 3.38 7.41
N GLY A 38 0.97 2.78 8.11
CA GLY A 38 -0.33 3.40 8.38
C GLY A 38 -1.28 3.45 7.17
N ARG A 39 -0.91 2.82 6.05
CA ARG A 39 -1.80 2.64 4.90
C ARG A 39 -3.04 1.84 5.32
N THR A 40 -4.18 2.29 4.83
CA THR A 40 -5.46 1.61 5.04
C THR A 40 -5.75 0.65 3.91
N VAL A 41 -6.70 -0.27 4.12
CA VAL A 41 -7.19 -1.17 3.06
C VAL A 41 -7.66 -0.39 1.83
N GLU A 42 -8.39 0.72 2.02
CA GLU A 42 -8.80 1.58 0.89
C GLU A 42 -7.60 2.14 0.14
N ALA A 43 -6.58 2.62 0.86
CA ALA A 43 -5.40 3.21 0.25
C ALA A 43 -4.54 2.17 -0.48
N LEU A 44 -4.55 0.91 -0.03
CA LEU A 44 -3.96 -0.20 -0.78
C LEU A 44 -4.71 -0.45 -2.10
N LEU A 45 -6.04 -0.58 -2.06
CA LEU A 45 -6.84 -0.80 -3.28
C LEU A 45 -6.64 0.30 -4.33
N LYS A 46 -6.59 1.56 -3.89
CA LYS A 46 -6.29 2.69 -4.78
C LYS A 46 -4.92 2.57 -5.44
N GLN A 47 -3.90 2.06 -4.74
CA GLN A 47 -2.58 1.82 -5.32
C GLN A 47 -2.58 0.67 -6.32
N LEU A 48 -3.42 -0.35 -6.09
CA LEU A 48 -3.60 -1.46 -7.01
C LEU A 48 -4.53 -1.11 -8.18
N GLU A 49 -4.96 0.15 -8.28
CA GLU A 49 -5.92 0.63 -9.29
C GLU A 49 -7.25 -0.15 -9.27
N MET A 50 -7.60 -0.74 -8.13
CA MET A 50 -8.83 -1.51 -7.94
C MET A 50 -9.94 -0.61 -7.45
N ASP A 51 -11.01 -0.49 -8.24
CA ASP A 51 -12.08 0.43 -7.96
C ASP A 51 -13.09 -0.16 -6.96
N ARG A 52 -13.66 0.71 -6.12
CA ARG A 52 -14.70 0.31 -5.16
C ARG A 52 -15.95 -0.20 -5.89
N SER A 53 -16.20 0.23 -7.12
CA SER A 53 -17.36 -0.20 -7.91
C SER A 53 -17.35 -1.71 -8.21
N GLU A 54 -16.18 -2.34 -8.17
CA GLU A 54 -16.02 -3.77 -8.40
C GLU A 54 -16.51 -4.60 -7.20
N ARG A 55 -16.91 -5.85 -7.48
CA ARG A 55 -17.30 -6.83 -6.45
C ARG A 55 -16.06 -7.40 -5.77
N ILE A 56 -15.37 -6.56 -5.00
CA ILE A 56 -14.15 -6.91 -4.26
C ILE A 56 -14.51 -7.33 -2.83
N ALA A 57 -13.95 -8.44 -2.38
CA ALA A 57 -13.92 -8.85 -0.98
C ALA A 57 -12.47 -8.87 -0.48
N ILE A 58 -12.27 -8.43 0.77
CA ILE A 58 -10.93 -8.35 1.37
C ILE A 58 -10.96 -9.04 2.71
N ALA A 59 -9.96 -9.90 2.95
CA ALA A 59 -9.67 -10.44 4.26
C ALA A 59 -8.27 -10.01 4.71
N VAL A 60 -8.14 -9.63 5.97
CA VAL A 60 -6.88 -9.37 6.65
C VAL A 60 -6.73 -10.40 7.76
N ASN A 61 -5.64 -11.18 7.73
CA ASN A 61 -5.37 -12.26 8.68
C ASN A 61 -6.57 -13.21 8.82
N ASP A 62 -7.08 -13.69 7.69
CA ASP A 62 -8.18 -14.65 7.60
C ASP A 62 -9.55 -14.12 8.09
N GLN A 63 -9.66 -12.80 8.36
CA GLN A 63 -10.89 -12.13 8.75
C GLN A 63 -11.36 -11.15 7.68
N VAL A 64 -12.61 -11.29 7.24
CA VAL A 64 -13.20 -10.37 6.26
C VAL A 64 -13.32 -8.96 6.86
N VAL A 65 -12.80 -7.97 6.14
CA VAL A 65 -12.93 -6.56 6.51
C VAL A 65 -14.13 -5.97 5.78
N SER A 66 -15.12 -5.50 6.53
CA SER A 66 -16.30 -4.83 5.99
C SER A 66 -15.90 -3.60 5.17
N ARG A 67 -16.61 -3.36 4.07
CA ARG A 67 -16.31 -2.24 3.16
C ARG A 67 -16.41 -0.86 3.81
N SER A 68 -17.28 -0.71 4.82
CA SER A 68 -17.36 0.50 5.65
C SER A 68 -16.08 0.80 6.41
N ASP A 69 -15.29 -0.24 6.70
CA ASP A 69 -14.13 -0.16 7.58
C ASP A 69 -12.84 -0.03 6.76
N TRP A 70 -12.87 -0.25 5.45
CA TRP A 70 -11.70 -0.10 4.57
C TRP A 70 -10.99 1.26 4.68
N PRO A 71 -11.68 2.41 4.85
CA PRO A 71 -11.01 3.70 5.08
C PRO A 71 -10.23 3.76 6.40
N ASN A 72 -10.59 2.96 7.40
CA ASN A 72 -10.10 3.05 8.78
C ASN A 72 -9.23 1.86 9.18
N HIS A 73 -9.32 0.73 8.48
CA HIS A 73 -8.56 -0.47 8.75
C HIS A 73 -7.13 -0.31 8.24
N GLN A 74 -6.21 0.04 9.15
CA GLN A 74 -4.78 0.17 8.85
C GLN A 74 -4.10 -1.19 8.77
N LEU A 75 -3.31 -1.38 7.72
CA LEU A 75 -2.47 -2.54 7.53
C LEU A 75 -1.18 -2.39 8.32
N ARG A 76 -0.71 -3.50 8.85
CA ARG A 76 0.47 -3.62 9.70
C ARG A 76 1.49 -4.54 9.06
N ASP A 77 2.71 -4.46 9.59
CA ASP A 77 3.78 -5.35 9.18
C ASP A 77 3.39 -6.82 9.39
N ASN A 78 3.67 -7.65 8.38
CA ASN A 78 3.35 -9.06 8.25
C ASN A 78 1.85 -9.42 8.17
N ASP A 79 0.96 -8.44 7.95
CA ASP A 79 -0.45 -8.75 7.68
C ASP A 79 -0.60 -9.59 6.40
N ARG A 80 -1.44 -10.64 6.47
CA ARG A 80 -1.87 -11.42 5.30
C ARG A 80 -3.12 -10.79 4.73
N VAL A 81 -3.03 -10.24 3.53
CA VAL A 81 -4.13 -9.61 2.81
C VAL A 81 -4.54 -10.50 1.65
N LEU A 82 -5.78 -10.96 1.66
CA LEU A 82 -6.40 -11.66 0.53
C LEU A 82 -7.41 -10.74 -0.12
N VAL A 83 -7.22 -10.47 -1.41
CA VAL A 83 -8.13 -9.69 -2.25
C VAL A 83 -8.76 -10.63 -3.26
N ILE A 84 -10.08 -10.79 -3.18
CA ILE A 84 -10.88 -11.58 -4.10
C ILE A 84 -11.68 -10.62 -4.97
N ALA A 85 -11.42 -10.64 -6.27
CA ALA A 85 -12.15 -9.87 -7.27
C ALA A 85 -12.64 -10.82 -8.39
N PRO A 86 -13.70 -10.45 -9.13
CA PRO A 86 -14.13 -11.21 -10.29
C PRO A 86 -13.01 -11.23 -11.33
N ILE A 87 -12.70 -12.39 -11.86
CA ILE A 87 -11.85 -12.48 -13.05
C ILE A 87 -12.72 -12.03 -14.22
N GLN A 88 -12.38 -10.91 -14.85
CA GLN A 88 -13.05 -10.50 -16.09
C GLN A 88 -12.58 -11.43 -17.21
N GLY A 89 -13.31 -12.53 -17.41
CA GLY A 89 -13.10 -13.45 -18.52
C GLY A 89 -13.57 -12.83 -19.83
N GLY A 90 -12.72 -12.92 -20.85
CA GLY A 90 -13.14 -12.88 -22.25
C GLY A 90 -13.44 -14.28 -22.75
#